data_AF-A0A7G7YQL1-F1
#
_entry.id   AF-A0A7G7YQL1-F1
#
_cell.length_a   1.000
_cell.length_b   1.000
_cell.length_c   1.000
_cell.angle_alpha   90.00
_cell.angle_beta   90.00
_cell.angle_gamma   90.00
#
_symmetry.space_group_name_H-M   'P 1'
#
loop_
_entity.id
_entity.type
_entity.pdbx_description
1 polymer ?
#
loop_
_entity_poly.entity_id
_entity_poly.type
_entity_poly.pdbx_seq_one_letter_code
_entity_poly.pdbx_strand_id
1 'polypeptide(L)'
;MFSAHVNDEGEVTSPIYGWDRVPAAAKLTEVFPHIPLTVSTGVSAMAGHELATHVLSAARGTGPDRDFRSTLYFHARDVISHAWIIGGRVHHPYVGGDSLAFRMIAESGSLPSFPDAIPVSNTALVRAAAQRGLGECKDFEELVSRARRDEATRALLDERADLLAKAGWSRHCL
;
A
#
# COMPACT_ATOMS: atom_id res chain seq x y z
N MET A 1 0.85 2.76 13.77
CA MET A 1 1.03 2.53 12.32
C MET A 1 -0.28 2.93 11.63
N PHE A 2 -0.23 3.86 10.67
CA PHE A 2 -1.42 4.38 10.00
C PHE A 2 -1.50 3.89 8.54
N SER A 3 -2.69 3.53 8.06
CA SER A 3 -2.93 3.20 6.64
C SER A 3 -3.13 4.44 5.76
N ALA A 4 -2.69 5.60 6.24
CA ALA A 4 -2.93 6.92 5.65
C ALA A 4 -1.61 7.69 5.56
N HIS A 5 -1.59 8.75 4.73
CA HIS A 5 -0.41 9.59 4.57
C HIS A 5 0.00 10.19 5.92
N VAL A 6 1.29 10.08 6.24
CA VAL A 6 1.93 10.70 7.40
C VAL A 6 3.07 11.59 6.87
N ASN A 7 3.05 12.88 7.20
CA ASN A 7 4.17 13.78 6.85
C ASN A 7 5.32 13.70 7.86
N ASP A 8 6.39 14.45 7.60
CA ASP A 8 7.59 14.47 8.44
C ASP A 8 7.33 15.01 9.85
N GLU A 9 6.28 15.82 10.02
CA GLU A 9 5.81 16.32 11.32
C GLU A 9 4.95 15.29 12.09
N GLY A 10 4.63 14.14 11.49
CA GLY A 10 3.79 13.11 12.09
C GLY A 10 2.29 13.44 12.11
N GLU A 11 1.86 14.34 11.22
CA GLU A 11 0.45 14.64 10.95
C GLU A 11 -0.13 13.62 9.96
N VAL A 12 -1.39 13.22 10.18
CA VAL A 12 -2.09 12.21 9.39
C VAL A 12 -3.21 12.84 8.58
N THR A 13 -3.22 12.58 7.27
CA THR A 13 -4.32 12.97 6.38
C THR A 13 -4.95 11.72 5.75
N SER A 14 -6.27 11.57 5.91
CA SER A 14 -7.04 10.43 5.39
C SER A 14 -8.44 10.87 4.95
N PRO A 15 -8.74 10.88 3.65
CA PRO A 15 -10.10 11.11 3.15
C PRO A 15 -11.12 10.09 3.68
N ILE A 16 -10.71 8.83 3.86
CA ILE A 16 -11.57 7.74 4.36
C ILE A 16 -12.03 8.01 5.80
N TYR A 17 -11.16 8.59 6.62
CA TYR A 17 -11.48 8.93 8.01
C TYR A 17 -11.96 10.38 8.18
N GLY A 18 -12.04 11.15 7.09
CA GLY A 18 -12.31 12.59 7.15
C GLY A 18 -11.25 13.38 7.92
N TRP A 19 -10.01 12.88 7.95
CA TRP A 19 -8.91 13.48 8.70
C TRP A 19 -8.09 14.39 7.80
N ASP A 20 -7.92 15.64 8.24
CA ASP A 20 -7.05 16.62 7.62
C ASP A 20 -5.98 17.05 8.62
N ARG A 21 -4.71 16.75 8.32
CA ARG A 21 -3.52 17.11 9.11
C ARG A 21 -3.66 16.88 10.61
N VAL A 22 -4.20 15.73 11.01
CA VAL A 22 -4.39 15.39 12.43
C VAL A 22 -3.02 15.16 13.07
N PRO A 23 -2.62 15.89 14.13
CA PRO A 23 -1.27 15.83 14.69
C PRO A 23 -1.09 14.62 15.61
N ALA A 24 -1.04 13.42 15.01
CA ALA A 24 -1.01 12.16 15.74
C ALA A 24 0.25 12.03 16.61
N ALA A 25 1.42 12.42 16.11
CA ALA A 25 2.67 12.36 16.87
C ALA A 25 2.63 13.25 18.13
N ALA A 26 2.15 14.49 18.01
CA ALA A 26 2.03 15.40 19.14
C ALA A 26 1.05 14.86 20.19
N LYS A 27 -0.14 14.42 19.77
CA LYS A 27 -1.15 13.84 20.66
C LYS A 27 -0.65 12.59 21.40
N LEU A 28 0.13 11.74 20.73
CA LEU A 28 0.73 10.56 21.35
C LEU A 28 1.84 10.93 22.34
N THR A 29 2.60 11.99 22.05
CA THR A 29 3.66 12.49 22.93
C THR A 29 3.09 13.05 24.23
N GLU A 30 1.95 13.73 24.18
CA GLU A 30 1.23 14.19 25.37
C GLU A 30 0.83 13.03 26.30
N VAL A 31 0.43 11.89 25.72
CA VAL A 31 0.02 10.69 26.48
C VAL A 31 1.22 9.90 26.99
N PHE A 32 2.31 9.85 26.22
CA PHE A 32 3.52 9.07 26.52
C PHE A 32 4.78 9.95 26.55
N PRO A 33 4.90 10.89 27.51
CA PRO A 33 5.91 11.95 27.48
C PRO A 33 7.35 11.47 27.65
N HIS A 34 7.56 10.22 28.09
CA HIS A 34 8.89 9.65 28.34
C HIS A 34 9.25 8.52 27.38
N ILE A 35 8.42 8.28 26.36
CA ILE A 35 8.65 7.24 25.36
C ILE A 35 9.03 7.93 24.05
N PRO A 36 10.26 7.73 23.53
CA PRO A 36 10.62 8.20 22.19
C PRO A 36 9.69 7.54 21.17
N LEU A 37 8.92 8.35 20.44
CA LEU A 37 7.96 7.86 19.47
C LEU A 37 8.20 8.47 18.09
N THR A 38 7.96 7.66 17.07
CA THR A 38 7.96 8.08 15.67
C THR A 38 6.71 7.54 15.02
N VAL A 39 6.07 8.36 14.21
CA VAL A 39 4.86 7.99 13.49
C VAL A 39 5.20 7.78 12.03
N SER A 40 4.72 6.69 11.45
CA SER A 40 4.90 6.39 10.04
C SER A 40 3.71 5.61 9.48
N THR A 41 3.70 5.47 8.16
CA THR A 41 2.72 4.63 7.46
C THR A 41 2.92 3.15 7.80
N GLY A 42 1.82 2.41 7.66
CA GLY A 42 1.74 0.96 7.45
C GLY A 42 3.04 0.30 7.03
N VAL A 43 3.33 0.56 5.77
CA VAL A 43 4.36 -0.15 5.03
C VAL A 43 5.75 0.30 5.41
N SER A 44 5.94 1.56 5.78
CA SER A 44 7.25 2.04 6.23
C SER A 44 7.68 1.38 7.54
N ALA A 45 6.75 1.26 8.50
CA ALA A 45 7.01 0.57 9.75
C ALA A 45 7.23 -0.94 9.57
N MET A 46 6.50 -1.60 8.65
CA MET A 46 6.77 -3.00 8.31
C MET A 46 8.11 -3.18 7.60
N ALA A 47 8.43 -2.34 6.61
CA ALA A 47 9.73 -2.38 5.93
C ALA A 47 10.89 -2.14 6.90
N GLY A 48 10.72 -1.22 7.86
CA GLY A 48 11.69 -0.98 8.93
C GLY A 48 11.83 -2.19 9.87
N HIS A 49 10.72 -2.86 10.21
CA HIS A 49 10.75 -4.10 10.98
C HIS A 49 11.49 -5.21 10.23
N GLU A 50 11.15 -5.44 8.96
CA GLU A 50 11.80 -6.43 8.10
C GLU A 50 13.31 -6.18 7.98
N LEU A 51 13.74 -4.92 7.87
CA LEU A 51 15.16 -4.56 7.90
C LEU A 51 15.84 -4.90 9.23
N ALA A 52 15.14 -4.71 10.35
CA ALA A 52 15.70 -4.93 11.68
C ALA A 52 15.76 -6.42 12.05
N THR A 53 14.85 -7.25 11.51
CA THR A 53 14.71 -8.66 11.90
C THR A 53 15.22 -9.64 10.84
N HIS A 54 15.30 -9.23 9.57
CA HIS A 54 15.73 -10.08 8.47
C HIS A 54 16.92 -9.49 7.72
N VAL A 55 17.93 -10.32 7.47
CA VAL A 55 19.01 -9.99 6.52
C VAL A 55 18.40 -10.08 5.12
N LEU A 56 18.00 -8.94 4.55
CA LEU A 56 17.59 -8.88 3.15
C LEU A 56 18.66 -9.55 2.29
N SER A 57 18.31 -10.57 1.49
CA SER A 57 19.27 -11.39 0.74
C SER A 57 20.21 -10.60 -0.18
N ALA A 58 19.83 -9.37 -0.55
CA ALA A 58 20.68 -8.40 -1.24
C ALA A 58 21.94 -7.99 -0.44
N ALA A 59 22.01 -8.28 0.86
CA ALA A 59 23.15 -8.02 1.75
C ALA A 59 24.25 -9.11 1.69
N ARG A 60 24.07 -10.19 0.91
CA ARG A 60 25.03 -11.32 0.83
C ARG A 60 26.27 -11.09 -0.06
N GLY A 61 26.47 -9.89 -0.62
CA GLY A 61 27.67 -9.56 -1.39
C GLY A 61 28.76 -8.90 -0.53
N THR A 62 29.97 -9.47 -0.51
CA THR A 62 31.15 -8.99 0.24
C THR A 62 31.96 -7.94 -0.55
N GLY A 63 31.32 -6.90 -1.07
CA GLY A 63 31.98 -5.86 -1.89
C GLY A 63 31.69 -4.42 -1.42
N PRO A 64 32.50 -3.44 -1.86
CA PRO A 64 32.41 -2.03 -1.45
C PRO A 64 31.10 -1.31 -1.85
N ASP A 65 30.28 -1.91 -2.74
CA ASP A 65 28.96 -1.41 -3.18
C ASP A 65 27.81 -1.73 -2.19
N ARG A 66 28.09 -1.91 -0.90
CA ARG A 66 27.06 -2.26 0.09
C ARG A 66 26.19 -1.06 0.48
N ASP A 67 26.76 0.15 0.45
CA ASP A 67 26.11 1.38 0.94
C ASP A 67 25.09 1.99 -0.02
N PHE A 68 25.04 1.53 -1.28
CA PHE A 68 24.15 2.08 -2.32
C PHE A 68 23.09 1.10 -2.83
N ARG A 69 22.84 0.00 -2.12
CA ARG A 69 21.84 -0.99 -2.55
C ARG A 69 20.43 -0.51 -2.24
N SER A 70 19.61 -0.52 -3.28
CA SER A 70 18.20 -0.14 -3.23
C SER A 70 17.32 -1.38 -3.18
N THR A 71 16.52 -1.54 -2.13
CA THR A 71 15.47 -2.57 -2.04
C THR A 71 14.11 -1.90 -2.10
N LEU A 72 13.24 -2.36 -2.99
CA LEU A 72 11.84 -1.95 -3.02
C LEU A 72 10.99 -2.98 -2.29
N TYR A 73 10.37 -2.58 -1.18
CA TYR A 73 9.49 -3.43 -0.40
C TYR A 73 8.04 -3.16 -0.76
N PHE A 74 7.29 -4.19 -1.17
CA PHE A 74 5.85 -4.11 -1.41
C PHE A 74 5.10 -4.82 -0.29
N HIS A 75 4.07 -4.18 0.23
CA HIS A 75 3.12 -4.82 1.13
C HIS A 75 1.72 -4.76 0.51
N ALA A 76 1.17 -5.93 0.23
CA ALA A 76 -0.13 -6.11 -0.39
C ALA A 76 -1.10 -6.77 0.62
N ARG A 77 -2.03 -5.98 1.18
CA ARG A 77 -3.18 -6.51 1.94
C ARG A 77 -4.48 -6.06 1.29
N ASP A 78 -5.03 -4.95 1.76
CA ASP A 78 -6.23 -4.32 1.21
C ASP A 78 -5.84 -3.30 0.13
N VAL A 79 -4.71 -2.63 0.31
CA VAL A 79 -4.07 -1.73 -0.65
C VAL A 79 -2.63 -2.21 -0.87
N ILE A 80 -2.08 -2.02 -2.06
CA ILE A 80 -0.63 -2.14 -2.26
C ILE A 80 0.00 -0.83 -1.84
N SER A 81 0.93 -0.89 -0.91
CA SER A 81 1.79 0.23 -0.58
C SER A 81 3.24 -0.25 -0.65
N HIS A 82 4.15 0.67 -0.94
CA HIS A 82 5.56 0.34 -1.13
C HIS A 82 6.43 1.25 -0.25
N ALA A 83 7.60 0.74 0.12
CA ALA A 83 8.64 1.50 0.80
C ALA A 83 9.97 1.29 0.09
N TRP A 84 10.72 2.36 -0.08
CA TRP A 84 12.04 2.30 -0.71
C TRP A 84 13.11 2.25 0.38
N ILE A 85 14.00 1.28 0.31
CA ILE A 85 15.14 1.15 1.21
C ILE A 85 16.40 1.47 0.43
N ILE A 86 17.16 2.47 0.84
CA ILE A 86 18.44 2.84 0.22
C ILE A 86 19.50 2.89 1.32
N GLY A 87 20.60 2.16 1.14
CA GLY A 87 21.71 2.15 2.11
C GLY A 87 21.29 1.71 3.51
N GLY A 88 20.34 0.77 3.59
CA GLY A 88 19.81 0.26 4.87
C GLY A 88 18.84 1.21 5.60
N ARG A 89 18.39 2.29 4.96
CA ARG A 89 17.43 3.25 5.53
C ARG A 89 16.13 3.20 4.75
N VAL A 90 14.99 3.16 5.44
CA VAL A 90 13.67 3.34 4.81
C VAL A 90 13.52 4.80 4.44
N HIS A 91 13.35 5.07 3.15
CA HIS A 91 13.11 6.40 2.63
C HIS A 91 11.61 6.70 2.67
N HIS A 92 11.27 7.88 3.18
CA HIS A 92 9.91 8.44 3.14
C HIS A 92 9.83 9.38 1.94
N PRO A 93 9.38 8.92 0.76
CA PRO A 93 9.22 9.84 -0.36
C PRO A 93 8.08 10.83 -0.05
N TYR A 94 8.31 12.10 -0.37
CA TYR A 94 7.32 13.19 -0.38
C TYR A 94 6.30 12.97 -1.52
N VAL A 95 5.59 11.84 -1.50
CA VAL A 95 4.50 11.60 -2.44
C VAL A 95 3.22 11.89 -1.71
N GLY A 96 2.81 13.16 -1.79
CA GLY A 96 1.44 13.54 -1.47
C GLY A 96 0.49 12.61 -2.22
N GLY A 97 -0.37 11.93 -1.47
CA GLY A 97 -1.47 11.13 -1.99
C GLY A 97 -1.03 9.83 -2.65
N ASP A 98 -0.94 8.76 -1.84
CA ASP A 98 -0.99 7.34 -2.24
C ASP A 98 -2.20 6.98 -3.13
N SER A 99 -3.03 7.92 -3.59
CA SER A 99 -4.19 7.67 -4.43
C SER A 99 -3.96 7.91 -5.92
N LEU A 100 -3.07 8.83 -6.35
CA LEU A 100 -3.03 9.22 -7.77
C LEU A 100 -2.50 8.10 -8.66
N ALA A 101 -1.39 7.47 -8.30
CA ALA A 101 -0.81 6.37 -9.08
C ALA A 101 -1.79 5.20 -9.18
N PHE A 102 -2.38 4.77 -8.07
CA PHE A 102 -3.36 3.68 -8.07
C PHE A 102 -4.67 4.04 -8.76
N ARG A 103 -5.10 5.32 -8.72
CA ARG A 103 -6.23 5.81 -9.53
C ARG A 103 -5.93 5.76 -11.01
N MET A 104 -4.80 6.31 -11.46
CA MET A 104 -4.41 6.28 -12.89
C MET A 104 -4.29 4.85 -13.41
N ILE A 105 -3.77 3.93 -12.58
CA ILE A 105 -3.66 2.52 -12.93
C ILE A 105 -5.04 1.85 -12.98
N ALA A 106 -5.91 2.09 -11.99
CA ALA A 106 -7.27 1.56 -12.04
C ALA A 106 -8.08 2.11 -13.24
N GLU A 107 -7.93 3.40 -13.54
CA GLU A 107 -8.53 4.07 -14.70
C GLU A 107 -7.99 3.54 -16.04
N SER A 108 -6.84 2.85 -16.05
CA SER A 108 -6.31 2.14 -17.23
C SER A 108 -6.93 0.76 -17.46
N GLY A 109 -7.72 0.26 -16.50
CA GLY A 109 -8.45 -1.01 -16.58
C GLY A 109 -9.95 -0.82 -16.74
N SER A 110 -10.69 -1.92 -16.62
CA SER A 110 -12.16 -1.95 -16.58
C SER A 110 -12.74 -1.99 -15.16
N LEU A 111 -11.88 -1.94 -14.14
CA LEU A 111 -12.32 -1.87 -12.74
C LEU A 111 -12.98 -0.50 -12.47
N PRO A 112 -14.21 -0.48 -11.95
CA PRO A 112 -14.85 0.77 -11.57
C PRO A 112 -14.11 1.45 -10.42
N SER A 113 -14.07 2.78 -10.46
CA SER A 113 -13.59 3.60 -9.33
C SER A 113 -14.75 3.97 -8.42
N PHE A 114 -14.54 3.88 -7.11
CA PHE A 114 -15.53 4.28 -6.10
C PHE A 114 -15.02 5.50 -5.32
N PRO A 115 -15.86 6.50 -5.02
CA PRO A 115 -15.41 7.72 -4.32
C PRO A 115 -14.86 7.48 -2.91
N ASP A 116 -15.34 6.43 -2.25
CA ASP A 116 -15.08 6.07 -0.85
C ASP A 116 -14.22 4.81 -0.71
N ALA A 117 -13.70 4.25 -1.81
CA ALA A 117 -12.79 3.11 -1.76
C ALA A 117 -11.51 3.40 -2.53
N ILE A 118 -10.40 2.87 -2.03
CA ILE A 118 -9.13 2.96 -2.74
C ILE A 118 -9.24 2.08 -3.99
N PRO A 119 -8.87 2.58 -5.18
CA PRO A 119 -8.89 1.77 -6.39
C PRO A 119 -8.04 0.50 -6.23
N VAL A 120 -8.39 -0.58 -6.94
CA VAL A 120 -7.74 -1.91 -6.87
C VAL A 120 -7.68 -2.56 -5.46
N SER A 121 -8.40 -2.00 -4.48
CA SER A 121 -8.51 -2.56 -3.12
C SER A 121 -9.43 -3.77 -3.03
N ASN A 122 -9.37 -4.52 -1.93
CA ASN A 122 -10.28 -5.65 -1.73
C ASN A 122 -11.74 -5.15 -1.65
N THR A 123 -11.99 -4.03 -0.97
CA THR A 123 -13.31 -3.39 -0.93
C THR A 123 -13.81 -2.99 -2.31
N ALA A 124 -12.95 -2.37 -3.14
CA ALA A 124 -13.32 -2.01 -4.51
C ALA A 124 -13.64 -3.23 -5.36
N LEU A 125 -12.92 -4.34 -5.18
CA LEU A 125 -13.15 -5.59 -5.91
C LEU A 125 -14.46 -6.27 -5.55
N VAL A 126 -14.81 -6.35 -4.26
CA VAL A 126 -16.09 -6.90 -3.81
C VAL A 126 -17.26 -6.08 -4.39
N ARG A 127 -17.13 -4.75 -4.40
CA ARG A 127 -18.14 -3.86 -4.99
C ARG A 127 -18.20 -3.97 -6.52
N ALA A 128 -17.05 -4.08 -7.18
CA ALA A 128 -16.99 -4.29 -8.62
C ALA A 128 -17.67 -5.61 -9.03
N ALA A 129 -17.48 -6.68 -8.26
CA ALA A 129 -18.17 -7.95 -8.48
C ALA A 129 -19.70 -7.81 -8.36
N ALA A 130 -20.17 -7.12 -7.32
CA ALA A 130 -21.60 -6.84 -7.14
C ALA A 130 -22.17 -6.00 -8.29
N GLN A 131 -21.47 -4.94 -8.71
CA GLN A 131 -21.89 -4.07 -9.81
C GLN A 131 -21.92 -4.80 -11.17
N ARG A 132 -21.03 -5.77 -11.37
CA ARG A 132 -20.99 -6.64 -12.56
C ARG A 132 -21.99 -7.80 -12.51
N GLY A 133 -22.79 -7.92 -11.44
CA GLY A 133 -23.77 -8.99 -11.29
C GLY A 133 -23.16 -10.38 -11.06
N LEU A 134 -21.91 -10.45 -10.57
CA LEU A 134 -21.18 -11.71 -10.31
C LEU A 134 -21.60 -12.39 -8.99
N GLY A 135 -22.79 -12.04 -8.49
CA GLY A 135 -23.33 -12.43 -7.20
C GLY A 135 -22.76 -11.62 -6.03
N GLU A 136 -23.52 -11.53 -4.94
CA GLU A 136 -23.07 -10.84 -3.73
C GLU A 136 -21.98 -11.66 -3.03
N CYS A 137 -20.88 -11.00 -2.67
CA CYS A 137 -19.85 -11.51 -1.77
C CYS A 137 -19.80 -10.59 -0.56
N LYS A 138 -19.71 -11.15 0.65
CA LYS A 138 -19.60 -10.38 1.88
C LYS A 138 -18.24 -9.73 2.02
N ASP A 139 -17.21 -10.43 1.58
CA ASP A 139 -15.82 -10.02 1.68
C ASP A 139 -14.98 -10.60 0.54
N PHE A 140 -13.70 -10.27 0.57
CA PHE A 140 -12.74 -10.70 -0.45
C PHE A 140 -12.39 -12.19 -0.36
N GLU A 141 -12.48 -12.81 0.82
CA GLU A 141 -12.23 -14.25 0.95
C GLU A 141 -13.32 -15.04 0.22
N GLU A 142 -14.58 -14.63 0.39
CA GLU A 142 -15.71 -15.20 -0.35
C GLU A 142 -15.56 -14.99 -1.87
N LEU A 143 -15.09 -13.81 -2.29
CA LEU A 143 -14.80 -13.52 -3.70
C LEU A 143 -13.72 -14.45 -4.27
N VAL A 144 -12.62 -14.66 -3.54
CA VAL A 144 -11.54 -15.59 -3.93
C VAL A 144 -12.03 -17.03 -3.97
N SER A 145 -12.86 -17.44 -3.01
CA SER A 145 -13.45 -18.77 -2.99
C SER A 145 -14.31 -19.02 -4.22
N ARG A 146 -15.14 -18.03 -4.60
CA ARG A 146 -16.00 -18.08 -5.79
C ARG A 146 -15.18 -18.14 -7.09
N ALA A 147 -14.12 -17.34 -7.19
CA ALA A 147 -13.22 -17.33 -8.35
C ALA A 147 -12.58 -18.68 -8.68
N ARG A 148 -12.59 -19.65 -7.75
CA ARG A 148 -12.11 -21.02 -8.02
C ARG A 148 -13.07 -21.82 -8.92
N ARG A 149 -14.32 -21.38 -9.05
CA ARG A 149 -15.39 -22.11 -9.75
C ARG A 149 -16.14 -21.25 -10.78
N ASP A 150 -15.97 -19.94 -10.73
CA ASP A 150 -16.58 -19.00 -11.67
C ASP A 150 -15.50 -18.21 -12.44
N GLU A 151 -15.50 -18.38 -13.75
CA GLU A 151 -14.52 -17.77 -14.66
C GLU A 151 -14.66 -16.25 -14.72
N ALA A 152 -15.89 -15.72 -14.62
CA ALA A 152 -16.11 -14.27 -14.64
C ALA A 152 -15.55 -13.61 -13.37
N THR A 153 -15.79 -14.21 -12.19
CA THR A 153 -15.15 -13.77 -10.94
C THR A 153 -13.63 -13.94 -10.99
N ARG A 154 -13.12 -15.01 -11.64
CA ARG A 154 -11.68 -15.21 -11.82
C ARG A 154 -11.05 -14.10 -12.66
N ALA A 155 -11.67 -13.75 -13.79
CA ALA A 155 -11.19 -12.68 -14.67
C ALA A 155 -11.09 -11.33 -13.96
N LEU A 156 -11.99 -11.04 -13.01
CA LEU A 156 -11.92 -9.85 -12.17
C LEU A 156 -10.66 -9.82 -11.28
N LEU A 157 -10.28 -10.97 -10.71
CA LEU A 157 -9.06 -11.09 -9.89
C LEU A 157 -7.79 -11.04 -10.74
N ASP A 158 -7.81 -11.61 -11.93
CA ASP A 158 -6.69 -11.57 -12.87
C ASP A 158 -6.46 -10.15 -13.39
N GLU A 159 -7.54 -9.42 -13.73
CA GLU A 159 -7.47 -8.00 -14.06
C GLU A 159 -6.82 -7.18 -12.93
N ARG A 160 -7.20 -7.44 -11.67
CA ARG A 160 -6.53 -6.81 -10.53
C ARG A 160 -5.04 -7.14 -10.50
N ALA A 161 -4.66 -8.40 -10.67
CA ALA A 161 -3.26 -8.81 -10.65
C ALA A 161 -2.45 -8.09 -11.74
N ASP A 162 -3.00 -7.98 -12.95
CA ASP A 162 -2.36 -7.28 -14.08
C ASP A 162 -2.18 -5.78 -13.81
N LEU A 163 -3.20 -5.12 -13.25
CA LEU A 163 -3.12 -3.72 -12.86
C LEU A 163 -2.05 -3.48 -11.79
N LEU A 164 -1.96 -4.37 -10.80
CA LEU A 164 -0.94 -4.30 -9.75
C LEU A 164 0.46 -4.57 -10.30
N ALA A 165 0.61 -5.47 -11.26
CA ALA A 165 1.88 -5.72 -11.94
C ALA A 165 2.35 -4.48 -12.72
N LYS A 166 1.43 -3.81 -13.45
CA LYS A 166 1.71 -2.54 -14.13
C LYS A 166 2.11 -1.45 -13.14
N ALA A 167 1.49 -1.39 -11.96
CA ALA A 167 1.87 -0.46 -10.90
C ALA A 167 3.33 -0.60 -10.48
N GLY A 168 3.83 -1.84 -10.40
CA GLY A 168 5.22 -2.14 -10.07
C GLY A 168 6.21 -1.80 -11.19
N TRP A 169 5.77 -1.80 -12.46
CA TRP A 169 6.64 -1.62 -13.63
C TRP A 169 6.69 -0.19 -14.18
N SER A 170 5.67 0.65 -13.94
CA SER A 170 5.52 1.97 -14.56
C SER A 170 6.49 3.07 -14.06
N ARG A 171 7.67 2.74 -13.53
CA ARG A 171 8.67 3.74 -13.06
C ARG A 171 10.07 3.57 -13.67
N HIS A 172 10.16 3.33 -14.98
CA HIS A 172 11.44 3.42 -15.71
C HIS A 172 11.48 4.47 -16.84
N CYS A 173 10.44 5.29 -16.99
CA CYS A 173 10.47 6.42 -17.93
C CYS A 173 9.81 7.65 -17.28
N LEU A 174 10.60 8.49 -16.61
CA LEU A 174 10.51 9.95 -16.52
C LEU A 174 11.56 10.46 -15.53
#